data_AF-A0A1B3N3Z7-F1
#
_entry.id   AF-A0A1B3N3Z7-F1
#
_cell.length_a   1.000
_cell.length_b   1.000
_cell.length_c   1.000
_cell.angle_alpha   90.00
_cell.angle_beta   90.00
_cell.angle_gamma   90.00
#
_symmetry.space_group_name_H-M   'P 1'
#
loop_
_entity.id
_entity.type
_entity.pdbx_description
1 polymer ?
#
loop_
_entity_poly.entity_id
_entity_poly.type
_entity_poly.pdbx_seq_one_letter_code
_entity_poly.pdbx_strand_id
1 'polypeptide(L)' 'MVLSLFESAEQRRKDDRELDTIHKKYGDTTVDVLDARARDESLTDRERKHWSRLLRKARQRFRD' A
#
# COMPACT_ATOMS: atom_id res chain seq x y z
N MET A 1 5.29 -0.92 -25.34
CA MET A 1 4.74 0.22 -24.56
C MET A 1 5.47 0.26 -23.22
N VAL A 2 6.46 1.15 -23.09
CA VAL A 2 7.32 1.26 -21.90
C VAL A 2 6.67 2.29 -20.95
N LEU A 3 5.88 1.82 -19.98
CA LEU A 3 5.32 2.63 -18.89
C LEU A 3 6.05 2.35 -17.57
N SER A 4 7.35 2.06 -17.62
CA SER A 4 8.07 1.43 -16.51
C SER A 4 9.15 2.26 -15.81
N LEU A 5 9.30 3.56 -16.07
CA LEU A 5 10.49 4.28 -15.55
C LEU A 5 10.25 5.38 -14.53
N PHE A 6 9.02 5.88 -14.35
CA PHE A 6 8.74 6.83 -13.27
C PHE A 6 7.36 6.54 -12.69
N GLU A 7 7.32 6.00 -11.47
CA GLU A 7 6.13 6.13 -10.65
C GLU A 7 5.85 7.63 -10.51
N SER A 8 4.85 8.13 -11.25
CA SER A 8 4.51 9.55 -11.31
C SER A 8 4.45 10.08 -9.89
N ALA A 9 5.06 11.24 -9.62
CA ALA A 9 5.09 11.83 -8.28
C ALA A 9 3.67 11.94 -7.67
N GLU A 10 2.66 12.05 -8.52
CA GLU A 10 1.25 11.98 -8.18
C GLU A 10 0.80 10.64 -7.57
N GLN A 11 1.21 9.50 -8.16
CA GLN A 11 0.91 8.18 -7.62
C GLN A 11 1.54 7.98 -6.24
N ARG A 12 2.78 8.45 -6.06
CA ARG A 12 3.45 8.41 -4.76
C ARG A 12 2.69 9.23 -3.70
N ARG A 13 2.32 10.47 -4.03
CA ARG A 13 1.51 11.33 -3.15
C ARG A 13 0.15 10.71 -2.82
N LYS A 14 -0.49 10.05 -3.78
CA LYS A 14 -1.77 9.38 -3.58
C LYS A 14 -1.62 8.20 -2.62
N ASP A 15 -0.65 7.33 -2.85
CA ASP A 15 -0.34 6.20 -1.99
C ASP A 15 0.02 6.65 -0.57
N ASP A 16 0.79 7.73 -0.42
CA ASP A 16 1.15 8.29 0.89
C ASP A 16 -0.07 8.82 1.65
N ARG A 17 -1.00 9.52 0.97
CA ARG A 17 -2.26 9.97 1.59
C ARG A 17 -3.15 8.81 2.00
N GLU A 18 -3.20 7.77 1.18
CA GLU A 18 -3.96 6.55 1.46
C GLU A 18 -3.37 5.83 2.68
N LEU A 19 -2.04 5.68 2.72
CA LEU A 19 -1.35 5.13 3.89
C LEU A 19 -1.56 5.94 5.16
N ASP A 20 -1.51 7.26 5.09
CA ASP A 20 -1.78 8.14 6.24
C ASP A 20 -3.23 7.96 6.75
N THR A 21 -4.19 7.81 5.84
CA THR A 21 -5.59 7.55 6.19
C THR A 21 -5.77 6.20 6.86
N ILE A 22 -5.12 5.16 6.32
CA ILE A 22 -5.16 3.81 6.89
C ILE A 22 -4.46 3.80 8.26
N HIS A 23 -3.31 4.46 8.37
CA HIS A 23 -2.57 4.57 9.62
C HIS A 23 -3.35 5.33 10.70
N LYS A 24 -4.04 6.42 10.36
CA LYS A 24 -4.97 7.08 11.30
C LYS A 24 -6.10 6.19 11.78
N LYS A 25 -6.53 5.22 10.96
CA LYS A 25 -7.64 4.32 11.29
C LYS A 25 -7.21 3.10 12.10
N TYR A 26 -6.07 2.51 11.77
CA TYR A 26 -5.61 1.23 12.33
C TYR A 26 -4.37 1.35 13.23
N GLY A 27 -3.73 2.52 13.29
CA GLY A 27 -2.55 2.79 14.11
C GLY A 27 -1.41 1.82 13.81
N ASP A 28 -0.88 1.19 14.86
CA ASP A 28 0.24 0.27 14.77
C ASP A 28 -0.09 -1.03 14.02
N THR A 29 -1.38 -1.43 13.99
CA THR A 29 -1.82 -2.63 13.26
C THR A 29 -1.94 -2.43 11.75
N THR A 30 -1.59 -1.24 11.24
CA THR A 30 -1.69 -0.89 9.82
C THR A 30 -0.95 -1.87 8.93
N VAL A 31 0.24 -2.31 9.33
CA VAL A 31 1.04 -3.27 8.57
C VAL A 31 0.32 -4.63 8.49
N ASP A 32 -0.25 -5.09 9.60
CA ASP A 32 -0.96 -6.38 9.66
C ASP A 32 -2.25 -6.36 8.85
N VAL A 33 -3.00 -5.25 8.90
CA VAL A 33 -4.23 -5.06 8.10
C VAL A 33 -3.90 -5.04 6.60
N LEU A 34 -2.82 -4.37 6.21
CA LEU A 34 -2.36 -4.34 4.83
C LEU A 34 -1.85 -5.72 4.38
N ASP A 35 -1.18 -6.48 5.25
CA ASP A 35 -0.71 -7.84 4.98
C ASP A 35 -1.89 -8.81 4.78
N ALA A 36 -2.89 -8.74 5.65
CA ALA A 36 -4.12 -9.53 5.53
C ALA A 36 -4.84 -9.24 4.21
N ARG A 37 -5.02 -7.95 3.84
CA ARG A 37 -5.62 -7.58 2.55
C ARG A 37 -4.77 -7.97 1.34
N ALA A 38 -3.45 -7.91 1.45
CA ALA A 38 -2.56 -8.34 0.39
C ALA A 38 -2.57 -9.87 0.18
N ARG A 39 -3.06 -10.65 1.14
CA ARG A 39 -3.21 -12.11 1.06
C ARG A 39 -4.64 -12.58 0.83
N ASP A 40 -5.59 -11.65 0.84
CA ASP A 40 -7.00 -11.97 0.64
C ASP A 40 -7.24 -12.48 -0.79
N GLU A 41 -7.66 -13.74 -0.89
CA GLU A 41 -7.95 -14.40 -2.16
C GLU A 41 -9.29 -13.99 -2.76
N SER A 42 -10.16 -13.36 -1.96
CA SER A 42 -11.43 -12.79 -2.45
C SER A 42 -11.22 -11.52 -3.29
N LEU A 43 -10.05 -10.88 -3.17
CA LEU A 43 -9.70 -9.70 -3.94
C LEU A 43 -9.11 -10.05 -5.30
N THR A 44 -9.38 -9.19 -6.27
CA THR A 44 -8.81 -9.33 -7.61
C THR A 44 -7.28 -9.16 -7.58
N ASP A 45 -6.57 -9.75 -8.55
CA ASP A 45 -5.11 -9.61 -8.67
C ASP A 45 -4.63 -8.15 -8.69
N ARG A 46 -5.45 -7.25 -9.24
CA ARG A 46 -5.14 -5.82 -9.30
C ARG A 46 -5.19 -5.19 -7.92
N GLU A 47 -6.21 -5.50 -7.13
CA GLU A 47 -6.33 -5.03 -5.76
C GLU A 47 -5.25 -5.62 -4.88
N ARG A 48 -4.96 -6.92 -5.01
CA ARG A 48 -3.88 -7.57 -4.28
C ARG A 48 -2.52 -6.93 -4.55
N LYS A 49 -2.24 -6.59 -5.80
CA LYS A 49 -1.02 -5.84 -6.19
C LYS A 49 -1.00 -4.42 -5.62
N HIS A 50 -2.15 -3.74 -5.57
CA HIS A 50 -2.28 -2.42 -4.93
C HIS A 50 -1.97 -2.50 -3.43
N TRP A 51 -2.63 -3.41 -2.70
CA TRP A 51 -2.40 -3.63 -1.28
C TRP A 51 -0.97 -4.07 -0.98
N SER A 52 -0.38 -4.93 -1.81
CA SER A 52 1.03 -5.33 -1.70
C SER A 52 1.99 -4.14 -1.89
N ARG A 53 1.66 -3.21 -2.80
CA ARG A 53 2.46 -1.98 -2.99
C ARG A 53 2.36 -1.07 -1.78
N LEU A 54 1.17 -0.86 -1.23
CA LEU A 54 0.96 -0.07 -0.02
C LEU A 54 1.65 -0.71 1.20
N LEU A 55 1.55 -2.03 1.36
CA LEU A 55 2.24 -2.79 2.41
C LEU A 55 3.76 -2.59 2.33
N ARG A 56 4.35 -2.65 1.13
CA ARG A 56 5.79 -2.45 0.95
C ARG A 56 6.22 -1.05 1.39
N LYS A 57 5.42 -0.02 1.10
CA LYS A 57 5.67 1.37 1.54
C LYS A 57 5.45 1.53 3.04
N ALA A 58 4.38 0.96 3.59
CA ALA A 58 4.11 0.94 5.03
C ALA A 58 5.29 0.33 5.81
N ARG A 59 5.81 -0.82 5.37
CA ARG A 59 6.98 -1.48 5.97
C ARG A 59 8.29 -0.70 5.81
N GLN A 60 8.40 0.23 4.87
CA GLN A 60 9.57 1.12 4.78
C GLN A 60 9.42 2.34 5.69
N ARG A 61 8.18 2.77 5.96
CA ARG A 61 7.88 4.02 6.65
C ARG A 61 7.64 3.85 8.15
N PHE A 62 7.01 2.76 8.55
CA PHE A 62 6.60 2.47 9.94
C PHE A 62 7.42 1.35 10.57
N ARG A 63 8.50 0.93 9.93
CA ARG A 63 9.46 -0.01 10.52
C ARG A 63 10.41 0.80 11.39
N ASP A 64 10.18 0.73 12.69
CA ASP A 64 11.21 0.95 13.72
C ASP A 64 12.40 -0.01 13.51
#